data_AF-A0A1G3GXL2-F1
#
_entry.id   AF-A0A1G3GXL2-F1
#
_cell.length_a   1.000
_cell.length_b   1.000
_cell.length_c   1.000
_cell.angle_alpha   90.00
_cell.angle_beta   90.00
_cell.angle_gamma   90.00
#
_symmetry.space_group_name_H-M   'P 1'
#
loop_
_entity.id
_entity.type
_entity.pdbx_description
1 polymer ?
#
loop_
_entity_poly.entity_id
_entity_poly.type
_entity_poly.pdbx_seq_one_letter_code
_entity_poly.pdbx_strand_id
1 'polypeptide(L)'
;MQVTINNGDPIALEFLKREIIGHEQQRQAAQTLEAKLADTEQSLRAWRFWYFRSAHPTAVEMLKDLTALQNYSVRKDVFDARWAGVIQSPETRSIYINDVLLRYGWILEQGGLLRVTEGGLSLLRQSGLYVTPYVAERVVSPSFDCGKADKWYEKVICSDAELAMLDVEMVRLFRQLQTYSGSDAKVISAAQVDWRNKVRNACPDRSCLVVSYSERIKQLRSAGAQ
;
A
#
# COMPACT_ATOMS: atom_id res chain seq x y z
N MET A 1 16.86 -43.53 49.08
CA MET A 1 15.64 -44.04 48.40
C MET A 1 16.06 -44.45 47.01
N GLN A 2 15.94 -45.74 46.67
CA GLN A 2 16.27 -46.27 45.34
C GLN A 2 15.02 -46.25 44.47
N VAL A 3 15.15 -45.89 43.20
CA VAL A 3 14.05 -45.86 42.23
C VAL A 3 14.36 -46.91 41.17
N THR A 4 13.44 -47.84 40.94
CA THR A 4 13.56 -48.88 39.92
C THR A 4 12.89 -48.42 38.62
N ILE A 5 13.60 -48.50 37.50
CA ILE A 5 13.07 -48.22 36.16
C ILE A 5 13.60 -49.32 35.23
N ASN A 6 12.70 -49.96 34.46
CA ASN A 6 12.91 -50.99 33.43
C ASN A 6 14.17 -51.88 33.56
N ASN A 7 13.95 -53.15 33.96
CA ASN A 7 14.91 -54.25 34.20
C ASN A 7 15.48 -54.42 35.62
N GLY A 8 14.83 -53.87 36.65
CA GLY A 8 14.98 -54.34 38.04
C GLY A 8 16.24 -53.91 38.79
N ASP A 9 17.23 -53.32 38.11
CA ASP A 9 18.42 -52.79 38.78
C ASP A 9 18.12 -51.45 39.48
N PRO A 10 18.38 -51.32 40.79
CA PRO A 10 18.09 -50.09 41.52
C PRO A 10 19.07 -48.97 41.12
N ILE A 11 18.54 -47.94 40.45
CA ILE A 11 19.30 -46.72 40.17
C ILE A 11 19.23 -45.82 41.40
N ALA A 12 20.38 -45.27 41.80
CA ALA A 12 20.41 -44.28 42.88
C ALA A 12 19.67 -43.02 42.44
N LEU A 13 18.69 -42.55 43.23
CA LEU A 13 17.95 -41.32 42.95
C LEU A 13 18.87 -40.11 42.68
N GLU A 14 20.03 -40.06 43.34
CA GLU A 14 21.05 -39.02 43.15
C GLU A 14 21.80 -39.11 41.80
N PHE A 15 21.81 -40.27 41.15
CA PHE A 15 22.31 -40.41 39.78
C PHE A 15 21.30 -39.80 38.79
N LEU A 16 20.02 -40.19 38.88
CA LEU A 16 18.95 -39.64 38.03
C LEU A 16 18.81 -38.12 38.19
N LYS A 17 18.89 -37.60 39.41
CA LYS A 17 18.89 -36.15 39.65
C LYS A 17 20.04 -35.44 38.94
N ARG A 18 21.26 -35.99 38.99
CA ARG A 18 22.43 -35.42 38.32
C ARG A 18 22.30 -35.46 36.80
N GLU A 19 21.75 -36.53 36.26
CA GLU A 19 21.50 -36.68 34.82
C GLU A 19 20.45 -35.68 34.32
N ILE A 20 19.33 -35.54 35.05
CA ILE A 20 18.30 -34.52 34.76
C ILE A 20 18.89 -33.11 34.81
N ILE A 21 19.64 -32.77 35.86
CA ILE A 21 20.32 -31.46 35.97
C ILE A 21 21.29 -31.25 34.81
N GLY A 22 22.05 -32.27 34.41
CA GLY A 22 22.97 -32.20 33.28
C GLY A 22 22.26 -31.95 31.95
N HIS A 23 21.14 -32.63 31.70
CA HIS A 23 20.31 -32.39 30.52
C HIS A 23 19.69 -30.99 30.51
N GLU A 24 19.21 -30.51 31.66
CA GLU A 24 18.66 -29.16 31.81
C GLU A 24 19.74 -28.10 31.47
N GLN A 25 20.96 -28.28 31.97
CA GLN A 25 22.10 -27.40 31.68
C GLN A 25 22.48 -27.41 30.19
N GLN A 26 22.52 -28.58 29.56
CA GLN A 26 22.78 -28.69 28.11
C GLN A 26 21.69 -28.01 27.28
N ARG A 27 20.42 -28.15 27.70
CA ARG A 27 19.29 -27.49 27.04
C ARG A 27 19.39 -25.96 27.14
N GLN A 28 19.75 -25.43 28.31
CA GLN A 28 19.96 -24.00 28.49
C GLN A 28 21.14 -23.47 27.65
N ALA A 29 22.23 -24.24 27.56
CA ALA A 29 23.37 -23.90 26.71
C ALA A 29 22.98 -23.87 25.22
N ALA A 30 22.20 -24.85 24.75
CA ALA A 30 21.68 -24.88 23.38
C ALA A 30 20.79 -23.66 23.08
N GLN A 31 19.82 -23.35 23.95
CA GLN A 31 18.97 -22.17 23.81
C GLN A 31 19.78 -20.86 23.76
N THR A 32 20.83 -20.76 24.56
CA THR A 32 21.72 -19.59 24.57
C THR A 32 22.47 -19.45 23.24
N LEU A 33 22.92 -20.57 22.65
CA LEU A 33 23.59 -20.57 21.35
C LEU A 33 22.62 -20.21 20.22
N GLU A 34 21.40 -20.73 20.24
CA GLU A 34 20.34 -20.38 19.29
C GLU A 34 20.02 -18.88 19.33
N ALA A 35 19.91 -18.29 20.53
CA ALA A 35 19.69 -16.86 20.69
C ALA A 35 20.86 -16.03 20.12
N LYS A 36 22.11 -16.45 20.35
CA LYS A 36 23.30 -15.79 19.78
C LYS A 36 23.36 -15.91 18.26
N LEU A 37 22.96 -17.05 17.70
CA LEU A 37 22.88 -17.25 16.25
C LEU A 37 21.84 -16.31 15.64
N ALA A 38 20.64 -16.23 16.22
CA ALA A 38 19.58 -15.33 15.77
C ALA A 38 20.02 -13.85 15.80
N ASP A 39 20.69 -13.43 16.87
CA ASP A 39 21.26 -12.07 17.00
C ASP A 39 22.35 -11.79 15.95
N THR A 40 23.22 -12.76 15.69
CA THR A 40 24.26 -12.67 14.65
C THR A 40 23.65 -12.56 13.25
N GLU A 41 22.62 -13.36 12.94
CA GLU A 41 21.90 -13.29 11.68
C GLU A 41 21.17 -11.96 11.51
N GLN A 42 20.58 -11.41 12.58
CA GLN A 42 19.97 -10.09 12.57
C GLN A 42 21.02 -9.00 12.30
N SER A 43 22.17 -9.05 12.98
CA SER A 43 23.28 -8.12 12.80
C SER A 43 23.86 -8.19 11.38
N LEU A 44 24.00 -9.39 10.81
CA LEU A 44 24.47 -9.57 9.43
C LEU A 44 23.46 -9.00 8.41
N ARG A 45 22.16 -9.18 8.64
CA ARG A 45 21.10 -8.56 7.82
C ARG A 45 21.19 -7.03 7.86
N ALA A 46 21.34 -6.46 9.06
CA ALA A 46 21.50 -5.02 9.23
C ALA A 46 22.75 -4.47 8.53
N TRP A 47 23.90 -5.17 8.67
CA TRP A 47 25.14 -4.78 8.01
C TRP A 47 25.05 -4.87 6.49
N ARG A 48 24.49 -5.96 5.94
CA ARG A 48 24.26 -6.11 4.49
C ARG A 48 23.38 -5.00 3.95
N PHE A 49 22.36 -4.60 4.69
CA PHE A 49 21.51 -3.48 4.32
C PHE A 49 22.24 -2.14 4.38
N TRP A 50 23.04 -1.88 5.42
CA TRP A 50 23.83 -0.65 5.53
C TRP A 50 24.86 -0.53 4.40
N TYR A 51 25.57 -1.62 4.10
CA TYR A 51 26.50 -1.71 2.98
C TYR A 51 25.78 -1.47 1.64
N PHE A 52 24.64 -2.13 1.43
CA PHE A 52 23.80 -1.92 0.26
C PHE A 52 23.33 -0.47 0.13
N ARG A 53 22.88 0.15 1.22
CA ARG A 53 22.43 1.55 1.23
C ARG A 53 23.55 2.51 0.85
N SER A 54 24.75 2.20 1.30
CA SER A 54 25.96 3.00 1.01
C SER A 54 26.43 2.80 -0.44
N ALA A 55 26.31 1.58 -0.98
CA ALA A 55 26.74 1.24 -2.34
C ALA A 55 25.72 1.61 -3.43
N HIS A 56 24.42 1.67 -3.09
CA HIS A 56 23.33 1.86 -4.05
C HIS A 56 22.31 2.92 -3.58
N PRO A 57 22.74 4.19 -3.38
CA PRO A 57 21.86 5.26 -2.90
C PRO A 57 20.64 5.48 -3.80
N THR A 58 20.80 5.38 -5.12
CA THR A 58 19.71 5.50 -6.09
C THR A 58 18.68 4.38 -5.97
N ALA A 59 19.11 3.14 -5.71
CA ALA A 59 18.20 2.02 -5.47
C ALA A 59 17.43 2.20 -4.17
N VAL A 60 18.03 2.79 -3.13
CA VAL A 60 17.36 3.08 -1.86
C VAL A 60 16.26 4.13 -2.06
N GLU A 61 16.54 5.20 -2.80
CA GLU A 61 15.52 6.19 -3.14
C GLU A 61 14.40 5.59 -4.01
N MET A 62 14.75 4.70 -4.93
CA MET A 62 13.79 3.95 -5.75
C MET A 62 12.92 3.02 -4.91
N LEU A 63 13.51 2.34 -3.93
CA LEU A 63 12.77 1.47 -3.02
C LEU A 63 11.90 2.26 -2.08
N LYS A 64 12.36 3.39 -1.54
CA LYS A 64 11.50 4.30 -0.76
C LYS A 64 10.31 4.77 -1.58
N ASP A 65 10.53 5.11 -2.84
CA ASP A 65 9.48 5.53 -3.77
C ASP A 65 8.49 4.41 -4.04
N LEU A 66 8.98 3.21 -4.36
CA LEU A 66 8.17 2.00 -4.52
C LEU A 66 7.42 1.62 -3.23
N THR A 67 8.02 1.79 -2.06
CA THR A 67 7.39 1.49 -0.76
C THR A 67 6.30 2.51 -0.43
N ALA A 68 6.49 3.78 -0.80
CA ALA A 68 5.43 4.79 -0.76
C ALA A 68 4.25 4.43 -1.69
N LEU A 69 4.52 3.64 -2.73
CA LEU A 69 3.57 3.19 -3.74
C LEU A 69 2.99 1.77 -3.50
N GLN A 70 3.34 1.09 -2.40
CA GLN A 70 2.97 -0.32 -2.14
C GLN A 70 1.46 -0.63 -2.17
N ASN A 71 0.62 0.40 -1.98
CA ASN A 71 -0.84 0.30 -1.96
C ASN A 71 -1.49 0.85 -3.26
N TYR A 72 -0.69 1.13 -4.29
CA TYR A 72 -1.13 1.75 -5.53
C TYR A 72 -0.80 0.87 -6.74
N SER A 73 -1.72 0.83 -7.69
CA SER A 73 -1.45 0.29 -9.03
C SER A 73 -0.59 1.30 -9.81
N VAL A 74 0.72 1.08 -9.81
CA VAL A 74 1.67 1.99 -10.47
C VAL A 74 1.86 1.55 -11.92
N ARG A 75 1.61 2.41 -12.90
CA ARG A 75 1.98 2.06 -14.28
C ARG A 75 3.50 2.15 -14.48
N LYS A 76 4.07 1.13 -15.15
CA LYS A 76 5.51 1.02 -15.40
C LYS A 76 6.07 2.17 -16.24
N ASP A 77 5.33 2.64 -17.24
CA ASP A 77 5.70 3.78 -18.10
C ASP A 77 5.87 5.07 -17.28
N VAL A 78 4.94 5.33 -16.37
CA VAL A 78 4.98 6.49 -15.47
C VAL A 78 6.14 6.38 -14.49
N PHE A 79 6.38 5.18 -13.95
CA PHE A 79 7.51 4.93 -13.05
C PHE A 79 8.85 5.15 -13.75
N ASP A 80 9.03 4.62 -14.97
CA ASP A 80 10.26 4.78 -15.75
C ASP A 80 10.52 6.24 -16.14
N ALA A 81 9.45 6.98 -16.50
CA ALA A 81 9.53 8.39 -16.84
C ALA A 81 9.98 9.25 -15.64
N ARG A 82 9.57 8.90 -14.42
CA ARG A 82 9.96 9.62 -13.20
C ARG A 82 11.46 9.57 -12.94
N TRP A 83 12.13 8.48 -13.31
CA TRP A 83 13.58 8.31 -13.14
C TRP A 83 14.40 8.84 -14.32
N ALA A 84 13.74 9.50 -15.29
CA ALA A 84 14.41 10.02 -16.47
C ALA A 84 15.42 11.14 -16.19
N GLY A 85 15.15 11.98 -15.20
CA GLY A 85 16.07 13.04 -14.76
C GLY A 85 17.27 12.54 -13.96
N VAL A 86 17.21 11.30 -13.44
CA VAL A 86 18.25 10.72 -12.58
C VAL A 86 19.17 9.79 -13.37
N ILE A 87 18.62 8.97 -14.26
CA ILE A 87 19.38 8.04 -15.11
C ILE A 87 19.17 8.44 -16.57
N GLN A 88 20.10 9.21 -17.12
CA GLN A 88 19.90 9.86 -18.42
C GLN A 88 19.80 8.86 -19.59
N SER A 89 20.62 7.80 -19.62
CA SER A 89 20.54 6.76 -20.67
C SER A 89 19.24 5.95 -20.52
N PRO A 90 18.37 5.92 -21.56
CA PRO A 90 17.14 5.14 -21.54
C PRO A 90 17.37 3.63 -21.36
N GLU A 91 18.41 3.08 -22.00
CA GLU A 91 18.76 1.67 -21.95
C GLU A 91 19.24 1.28 -20.55
N THR A 92 20.15 2.07 -19.99
CA THR A 92 20.70 1.85 -18.64
C THR A 92 19.62 2.01 -17.58
N ARG A 93 18.73 3.00 -17.73
CA ARG A 93 17.58 3.21 -16.84
C ARG A 93 16.66 2.00 -16.83
N SER A 94 16.29 1.50 -18.01
CA SER A 94 15.39 0.35 -18.12
C SER A 94 15.99 -0.90 -17.48
N ILE A 95 17.27 -1.18 -17.75
CA ILE A 95 18.00 -2.32 -17.17
C ILE A 95 18.06 -2.19 -15.63
N TYR A 96 18.46 -1.02 -15.13
CA TYR A 96 18.62 -0.76 -13.72
C TYR A 96 17.29 -0.87 -12.95
N ILE A 97 16.22 -0.26 -13.48
CA ILE A 97 14.89 -0.33 -12.87
C ILE A 97 14.39 -1.77 -12.84
N ASN A 98 14.54 -2.52 -13.93
CA ASN A 98 14.06 -3.90 -13.99
C ASN A 98 14.83 -4.82 -13.01
N ASP A 99 16.14 -4.63 -12.87
CA ASP A 99 16.96 -5.36 -11.91
C ASP A 99 16.52 -5.06 -10.46
N VAL A 100 16.24 -3.79 -10.13
CA VAL A 100 15.72 -3.40 -8.81
C VAL A 100 14.33 -4.00 -8.57
N LEU A 101 13.40 -3.91 -9.52
CA LEU A 101 12.06 -4.47 -9.36
C LEU A 101 12.12 -5.99 -9.13
N LEU A 102 12.93 -6.71 -9.90
CA LEU A 102 13.11 -8.16 -9.76
C LEU A 102 13.68 -8.54 -8.39
N ARG A 103 14.78 -7.88 -7.97
CA ARG A 103 15.46 -8.18 -6.70
C ARG A 103 14.60 -7.93 -5.47
N TYR A 104 13.69 -6.96 -5.55
CA TYR A 104 12.81 -6.57 -4.45
C TYR A 104 11.38 -7.08 -4.61
N GLY A 105 11.18 -8.10 -5.45
CA GLY A 105 9.94 -8.85 -5.53
C GLY A 105 8.77 -8.02 -6.06
N TRP A 106 9.02 -7.09 -6.98
CA TRP A 106 7.99 -6.41 -7.75
C TRP A 106 7.73 -7.17 -9.05
N ILE A 107 6.45 -7.31 -9.38
CA ILE A 107 6.01 -7.97 -10.61
C ILE A 107 5.25 -6.98 -11.48
N LEU A 108 5.31 -7.21 -12.80
CA LEU A 108 4.51 -6.50 -13.78
C LEU A 108 3.27 -7.32 -14.11
N GLU A 109 2.10 -6.76 -13.88
CA GLU A 109 0.80 -7.38 -14.15
C GLU A 109 0.29 -7.05 -15.55
N GLN A 110 -0.73 -7.80 -15.99
CA GLN A 110 -1.44 -7.53 -17.24
C GLN A 110 -2.03 -6.11 -17.19
N GLY A 111 -1.69 -5.27 -18.18
CA GLY A 111 -2.03 -3.85 -18.20
C GLY A 111 -0.89 -2.90 -17.79
N GLY A 112 0.32 -3.43 -17.54
CA GLY A 112 1.51 -2.60 -17.31
C GLY A 112 1.61 -2.04 -15.90
N LEU A 113 0.95 -2.68 -14.93
CA LEU A 113 0.91 -2.26 -13.54
C LEU A 113 1.97 -2.99 -12.71
N LEU A 114 2.68 -2.26 -11.86
CA LEU A 114 3.63 -2.80 -10.90
C LEU A 114 2.91 -3.14 -9.60
N ARG A 115 3.15 -4.36 -9.10
CA ARG A 115 2.67 -4.83 -7.80
C ARG A 115 3.82 -5.44 -6.99
N VAL A 116 3.85 -5.17 -5.70
CA VAL A 116 4.77 -5.81 -4.77
C VAL A 116 4.25 -7.18 -4.32
N THR A 117 5.13 -8.18 -4.26
CA THR A 117 4.83 -9.51 -3.72
C THR A 117 4.96 -9.52 -2.19
N GLU A 118 4.37 -10.51 -1.52
CA GLU A 118 4.54 -10.70 -0.07
C GLU A 118 6.01 -10.87 0.32
N GLY A 119 6.80 -11.55 -0.52
CA GLY A 119 8.25 -11.67 -0.38
C GLY A 119 8.96 -10.31 -0.48
N GLY A 120 8.56 -9.46 -1.44
CA GLY A 120 9.07 -8.09 -1.57
C GLY A 120 8.76 -7.21 -0.36
N LEU A 121 7.53 -7.29 0.17
CA LEU A 121 7.12 -6.58 1.39
C LEU A 121 7.94 -7.03 2.61
N SER A 122 8.20 -8.33 2.72
CA SER A 122 9.04 -8.89 3.79
C SER A 122 10.48 -8.36 3.71
N LEU A 123 11.06 -8.30 2.51
CA LEU A 123 12.41 -7.75 2.28
C LEU A 123 12.48 -6.25 2.65
N LEU A 124 11.46 -5.46 2.32
CA LEU A 124 11.39 -4.05 2.69
C LEU A 124 11.32 -3.85 4.22
N ARG A 125 10.53 -4.66 4.93
CA ARG A 125 10.44 -4.59 6.40
C ARG A 125 11.76 -5.00 7.07
N GLN A 126 12.40 -6.06 6.59
CA GLN A 126 13.69 -6.54 7.11
C GLN A 126 14.84 -5.55 6.84
N SER A 127 14.66 -4.63 5.90
CA SER A 127 15.62 -3.60 5.56
C SER A 127 15.64 -2.42 6.53
N GLY A 128 14.78 -2.37 7.56
CA GLY A 128 14.77 -1.24 8.50
C GLY A 128 14.22 0.07 7.91
N LEU A 129 13.66 0.02 6.70
CA LEU A 129 12.78 1.05 6.20
C LEU A 129 11.46 0.94 6.98
N TYR A 130 11.27 1.81 7.97
CA TYR A 130 10.00 1.92 8.69
C TYR A 130 8.93 2.45 7.74
N VAL A 131 8.10 1.53 7.26
CA VAL A 131 6.86 1.85 6.58
C VAL A 131 5.87 2.28 7.64
N THR A 132 5.88 3.56 8.02
CA THR A 132 4.71 4.13 8.66
C THR A 132 3.55 3.95 7.67
N PRO A 133 2.41 3.35 8.04
CA PRO A 133 1.22 3.47 7.23
C PRO A 133 0.86 4.95 7.20
N TYR A 134 1.37 5.67 6.20
CA TYR A 134 0.79 6.92 5.82
C TYR A 134 -0.62 6.54 5.39
N VAL A 135 -1.62 7.02 6.12
CA VAL A 135 -2.99 7.01 5.64
C VAL A 135 -2.89 7.68 4.28
N ALA A 136 -3.11 6.90 3.22
CA ALA A 136 -3.03 7.36 1.85
C ALA A 136 -3.75 8.71 1.79
N GLU A 137 -3.02 9.77 1.45
CA GLU A 137 -3.67 10.89 0.79
C GLU A 137 -4.16 10.27 -0.50
N ARG A 138 -5.44 9.85 -0.49
CA ARG A 138 -6.08 9.22 -1.63
C ARG A 138 -5.78 10.15 -2.79
N VAL A 139 -5.18 9.64 -3.86
CA VAL A 139 -5.29 10.33 -5.14
C VAL A 139 -6.78 10.36 -5.42
N VAL A 140 -7.43 11.48 -5.11
CA VAL A 140 -8.87 11.60 -5.24
C VAL A 140 -9.13 11.69 -6.72
N SER A 141 -9.51 10.58 -7.31
CA SER A 141 -10.10 10.56 -8.64
C SER A 141 -11.58 10.92 -8.49
N PRO A 142 -12.15 11.73 -9.38
CA PRO A 142 -13.58 11.88 -9.45
C PRO A 142 -14.27 10.54 -9.75
N SER A 143 -15.60 10.52 -9.64
CA SER A 143 -16.45 9.34 -9.85
C SER A 143 -16.48 8.81 -11.29
N PHE A 144 -15.77 9.47 -12.22
CA PHE A 144 -15.67 9.11 -13.63
C PHE A 144 -14.22 8.85 -14.04
N ASP A 145 -14.05 8.20 -15.18
CA ASP A 145 -12.75 7.80 -15.72
C ASP A 145 -12.01 9.00 -16.34
N CYS A 146 -10.99 9.50 -15.66
CA CYS A 146 -10.15 10.59 -16.14
C CYS A 146 -9.39 10.27 -17.43
N GLY A 147 -9.18 9.00 -17.77
CA GLY A 147 -8.61 8.58 -19.06
C GLY A 147 -9.53 8.85 -20.25
N LYS A 148 -10.82 9.12 -19.98
CA LYS A 148 -11.85 9.44 -20.99
C LYS A 148 -12.28 10.91 -20.96
N ALA A 149 -11.66 11.73 -20.13
CA ALA A 149 -11.98 13.15 -20.00
C ALA A 149 -11.63 13.91 -21.30
N ASP A 150 -12.65 14.43 -21.98
CA ASP A 150 -12.48 15.20 -23.21
C ASP A 150 -12.84 16.68 -22.97
N LYS A 151 -13.86 16.93 -22.14
CA LYS A 151 -14.40 18.27 -21.91
C LYS A 151 -13.57 19.03 -20.88
N TRP A 152 -13.59 20.36 -20.97
CA TRP A 152 -12.80 21.24 -20.11
C TRP A 152 -13.09 20.97 -18.62
N TYR A 153 -14.37 20.85 -18.25
CA TYR A 153 -14.79 20.63 -16.87
C TYR A 153 -14.33 19.26 -16.37
N GLU A 154 -14.32 18.22 -17.21
CA GLU A 154 -13.83 16.88 -16.84
C GLU A 154 -12.33 16.93 -16.54
N LYS A 155 -11.55 17.59 -17.40
CA LYS A 155 -10.10 17.74 -17.22
C LYS A 155 -9.78 18.52 -15.95
N VAL A 156 -10.50 19.61 -15.67
CA VAL A 156 -10.31 20.41 -14.46
C VAL A 156 -10.68 19.63 -13.21
N ILE A 157 -11.79 18.89 -13.20
CA ILE A 157 -12.18 18.03 -12.08
C ILE A 157 -11.14 16.91 -11.85
N CYS A 158 -10.55 16.36 -12.92
CA CYS A 158 -9.53 15.32 -12.82
C CYS A 158 -8.18 15.81 -12.28
N SER A 159 -7.83 17.08 -12.52
CA SER A 159 -6.56 17.66 -12.07
C SER A 159 -6.65 18.39 -10.74
N ASP A 160 -7.84 18.51 -10.16
CA ASP A 160 -8.11 19.30 -8.95
C ASP A 160 -8.69 18.43 -7.83
N ALA A 161 -7.93 18.27 -6.76
CA ALA A 161 -8.27 17.38 -5.66
C ALA A 161 -9.57 17.78 -4.93
N GLU A 162 -9.83 19.08 -4.77
CA GLU A 162 -11.06 19.56 -4.12
C GLU A 162 -12.29 19.23 -4.96
N LEU A 163 -12.22 19.49 -6.27
CA LEU A 163 -13.30 19.16 -7.20
C LEU A 163 -13.53 17.66 -7.32
N ALA A 164 -12.46 16.85 -7.32
CA ALA A 164 -12.59 15.40 -7.32
C ALA A 164 -13.27 14.88 -6.05
N MET A 165 -12.95 15.44 -4.88
CA MET A 165 -13.60 15.09 -3.60
C MET A 165 -15.08 15.45 -3.61
N LEU A 166 -15.40 16.65 -4.10
CA LEU A 166 -16.76 17.13 -4.23
C LEU A 166 -17.58 16.25 -5.20
N ASP A 167 -16.99 15.81 -6.31
CA ASP A 167 -17.65 14.90 -7.25
C ASP A 167 -17.94 13.53 -6.63
N VAL A 168 -16.97 12.94 -5.93
CA VAL A 168 -17.15 11.66 -5.23
C VAL A 168 -18.24 11.75 -4.17
N GLU A 169 -18.23 12.78 -3.34
CA GLU A 169 -19.25 12.96 -2.29
C GLU A 169 -20.64 13.19 -2.88
N MET A 170 -20.74 14.02 -3.92
CA MET A 170 -21.99 14.24 -4.63
C MET A 170 -22.56 12.95 -5.20
N VAL A 171 -21.73 12.12 -5.86
CA VAL A 171 -22.17 10.83 -6.41
C VAL A 171 -22.55 9.83 -5.31
N ARG A 172 -21.83 9.81 -4.18
CA ARG A 172 -22.18 8.98 -3.03
C ARG A 172 -23.59 9.29 -2.52
N LEU A 173 -23.87 10.57 -2.26
CA LEU A 173 -25.17 11.05 -1.78
C LEU A 173 -26.29 10.81 -2.81
N PHE A 174 -26.01 11.03 -4.11
CA PHE A 174 -26.96 10.76 -5.17
C PHE A 174 -27.33 9.26 -5.23
N ARG A 175 -26.34 8.36 -5.18
CA ARG A 175 -26.58 6.91 -5.20
C ARG A 175 -27.39 6.47 -3.98
N GLN A 176 -27.06 6.98 -2.81
CA GLN A 176 -27.80 6.70 -1.59
C GLN A 176 -29.27 7.10 -1.71
N LEU A 177 -29.56 8.32 -2.19
CA LEU A 177 -30.93 8.78 -2.42
C LEU A 177 -31.63 7.91 -3.47
N GLN A 178 -30.95 7.61 -4.58
CA GLN A 178 -31.48 6.73 -5.63
C GLN A 178 -31.85 5.34 -5.09
N THR A 179 -31.08 4.77 -4.17
CA THR A 179 -31.35 3.47 -3.54
C THR A 179 -32.57 3.52 -2.61
N TYR A 180 -32.74 4.59 -1.83
CA TYR A 180 -33.82 4.67 -0.83
C TYR A 180 -35.16 5.20 -1.37
N SER A 181 -35.18 5.80 -2.56
CA SER A 181 -36.38 6.46 -3.09
C SER A 181 -37.34 5.58 -3.88
N GLY A 182 -37.12 4.27 -3.98
CA GLY A 182 -38.09 3.32 -4.57
C GLY A 182 -38.60 3.74 -5.97
N SER A 183 -39.90 4.01 -6.09
CA SER A 183 -40.56 4.45 -7.34
C SER A 183 -40.00 5.77 -7.88
N ASP A 184 -39.48 6.64 -7.02
CA ASP A 184 -39.03 8.00 -7.37
C ASP A 184 -37.58 8.02 -7.86
N ALA A 185 -36.89 6.87 -7.84
CA ALA A 185 -35.51 6.75 -8.31
C ALA A 185 -35.33 7.25 -9.76
N LYS A 186 -36.34 7.09 -10.62
CA LYS A 186 -36.33 7.63 -11.99
C LYS A 186 -36.34 9.16 -12.02
N VAL A 187 -37.15 9.79 -11.17
CA VAL A 187 -37.23 11.26 -11.06
C VAL A 187 -35.91 11.83 -10.55
N ILE A 188 -35.32 11.20 -9.53
CA ILE A 188 -34.02 11.61 -8.97
C ILE A 188 -32.91 11.46 -10.01
N SER A 189 -32.93 10.38 -10.80
CA SER A 189 -31.97 10.17 -11.88
C SER A 189 -32.10 11.24 -12.97
N ALA A 190 -33.33 11.59 -13.36
CA ALA A 190 -33.58 12.65 -14.33
C ALA A 190 -33.11 14.02 -13.81
N ALA A 191 -33.42 14.36 -12.56
CA ALA A 191 -32.96 15.59 -11.91
C ALA A 191 -31.43 15.67 -11.84
N GLN A 192 -30.75 14.55 -11.61
CA GLN A 192 -29.28 14.48 -11.60
C GLN A 192 -28.67 14.68 -13.00
N VAL A 193 -29.28 14.10 -14.04
CA VAL A 193 -28.87 14.32 -15.44
C VAL A 193 -29.03 15.79 -15.81
N ASP A 194 -30.18 16.38 -15.50
CA ASP A 194 -30.49 17.78 -15.76
C ASP A 194 -29.50 18.71 -15.05
N TRP A 195 -29.21 18.47 -13.78
CA TRP A 195 -28.22 19.25 -13.04
C TRP A 195 -26.82 19.17 -13.69
N ARG A 196 -26.36 17.98 -14.08
CA ARG A 196 -25.06 17.84 -14.76
C ARG A 196 -25.01 18.67 -16.04
N ASN A 197 -26.05 18.58 -16.86
CA ASN A 197 -26.08 19.20 -18.18
C ASN A 197 -26.28 20.73 -18.12
N LYS A 198 -27.18 21.19 -17.26
CA LYS A 198 -27.60 22.61 -17.21
C LYS A 198 -26.80 23.45 -16.22
N VAL A 199 -26.18 22.82 -15.21
CA VAL A 199 -25.45 23.53 -14.15
C VAL A 199 -23.96 23.23 -14.25
N ARG A 200 -23.53 21.99 -13.95
CA ARG A 200 -22.11 21.64 -13.89
C ARG A 200 -21.40 21.87 -15.24
N ASN A 201 -21.94 21.33 -16.32
CA ASN A 201 -21.31 21.41 -17.64
C ASN A 201 -21.37 22.83 -18.25
N ALA A 202 -22.26 23.69 -17.74
CA ALA A 202 -22.41 25.07 -18.18
C ALA A 202 -21.46 26.04 -17.46
N CYS A 203 -20.71 25.57 -16.46
CA CYS A 203 -19.75 26.42 -15.77
C CYS A 203 -18.71 27.02 -16.73
N PRO A 204 -18.29 28.29 -16.53
CA PRO A 204 -17.22 28.89 -17.31
C PRO A 204 -15.83 28.66 -16.68
N ASP A 205 -15.77 28.35 -15.39
CA ASP A 205 -14.52 28.26 -14.64
C ASP A 205 -14.59 27.32 -13.43
N ARG A 206 -13.43 27.14 -12.77
CA ARG A 206 -13.25 26.33 -11.57
C ARG A 206 -14.16 26.77 -10.42
N SER A 207 -14.26 28.07 -10.14
CA SER A 207 -15.06 28.58 -9.02
C SER A 207 -16.54 28.22 -9.15
N CYS A 208 -17.08 28.31 -10.37
CA CYS A 208 -18.44 27.86 -10.65
C CYS A 208 -18.63 26.37 -10.36
N LEU A 209 -17.65 25.52 -10.70
CA LEU A 209 -17.73 24.08 -10.42
C LEU A 209 -17.78 23.82 -8.91
N VAL A 210 -16.89 24.46 -8.12
CA VAL A 210 -16.87 24.29 -6.65
C VAL A 210 -18.21 24.68 -6.03
N VAL A 211 -18.77 25.83 -6.42
CA VAL A 211 -20.08 26.30 -5.95
C VAL A 211 -21.18 25.32 -6.36
N SER A 212 -21.23 24.93 -7.64
CA SER A 212 -22.24 24.02 -8.18
C SER A 212 -22.27 22.67 -7.47
N TYR A 213 -21.09 22.08 -7.20
CA TYR A 213 -21.00 20.84 -6.45
C TYR A 213 -21.43 21.01 -4.99
N SER A 214 -20.97 22.08 -4.34
CA SER A 214 -21.30 22.36 -2.93
C SER A 214 -22.81 22.55 -2.73
N GLU A 215 -23.46 23.29 -3.63
CA GLU A 215 -24.91 23.47 -3.63
C GLU A 215 -25.65 22.16 -3.87
N ARG A 216 -25.17 21.36 -4.82
CA ARG A 216 -25.79 20.06 -5.11
C ARG A 216 -25.69 19.11 -3.92
N ILE A 217 -24.53 19.04 -3.26
CA ILE A 217 -24.34 18.26 -2.03
C ILE A 217 -25.32 18.71 -0.95
N LYS A 218 -25.47 20.02 -0.73
CA LYS A 218 -26.44 20.57 0.24
C LYS A 218 -27.88 20.17 -0.10
N GLN A 219 -28.27 20.24 -1.37
CA GLN A 219 -29.59 19.82 -1.83
C GLN A 219 -29.83 18.33 -1.58
N LEU A 220 -28.87 17.46 -1.94
CA LEU A 220 -28.98 16.01 -1.74
C LEU A 220 -29.08 15.65 -0.24
N ARG A 221 -28.32 16.33 0.62
CA ARG A 221 -28.42 16.16 2.07
C ARG A 221 -29.78 16.59 2.62
N SER A 222 -30.29 17.73 2.15
CA SER A 222 -31.62 18.24 2.53
C SER A 222 -32.75 17.31 2.07
N ALA A 223 -32.54 16.55 0.98
CA ALA A 223 -33.45 15.53 0.49
C ALA A 223 -33.34 14.19 1.24
N GLY A 224 -32.47 14.07 2.25
CA GLY A 224 -32.36 12.90 3.13
C GLY A 224 -31.15 12.00 2.90
N ALA A 225 -30.25 12.33 1.97
CA ALA A 225 -28.97 11.63 1.84
C ALA A 225 -28.00 12.02 2.97
N GLN A 226 -27.21 11.07 3.48
CA GLN A 226 -26.29 11.25 4.61
C GLN A 226 -24.91 10.69 4.29
#